data_AF-A0A969S6A9-F1
#
_entry.id   AF-A0A969S6A9-F1
#
_cell.length_a   1.000
_cell.length_b   1.000
_cell.length_c   1.000
_cell.angle_alpha   90.00
_cell.angle_beta   90.00
_cell.angle_gamma   90.00
#
_symmetry.space_group_name_H-M   'P 1'
#
loop_
_entity.id
_entity.type
_entity.pdbx_description
1 polymer ?
#
loop_
_entity_poly.entity_id
_entity_poly.type
_entity_poly.pdbx_seq_one_letter_code
_entity_poly.pdbx_strand_id
1 'polypeptide(L)'
;MQPLIENAVYHGIEPQSGVGVLSILIKASGKQLNITLTNPYSSQSTHVSGNRMAIANIKERLQLHFDAEAGLRADVKDDRYIVNINMPITKDNAHKL
;
A
#
# COMPACT_ATOMS: atom_id res chain seq x y z
N MET A 1 -5.50 9.39 -1.43
CA MET A 1 -5.25 8.37 -2.48
C MET A 1 -4.06 8.71 -3.39
N GLN A 2 -3.43 9.88 -3.27
CA GLN A 2 -2.20 10.24 -4.00
C GLN A 2 -0.87 9.52 -3.67
N PRO A 3 -0.65 8.81 -2.52
CA PRO A 3 0.70 8.29 -2.22
C PRO A 3 1.09 6.94 -2.87
N LEU A 4 0.12 6.15 -3.35
CA LEU A 4 0.38 4.76 -3.75
C LEU A 4 1.09 4.64 -5.10
N ILE A 5 0.76 5.53 -6.04
CA ILE A 5 1.39 5.57 -7.37
C ILE A 5 2.77 6.24 -7.29
N GLU A 6 2.93 7.29 -6.49
CA GLU A 6 4.24 7.91 -6.24
C GLU A 6 5.24 6.91 -5.65
N ASN A 7 4.84 6.08 -4.68
CA ASN A 7 5.72 5.02 -4.14
C ASN A 7 6.18 4.02 -5.21
N ALA A 8 5.30 3.65 -6.13
CA ALA A 8 5.64 2.68 -7.17
C ALA A 8 6.58 3.27 -8.24
N VAL A 9 6.42 4.56 -8.54
CA VAL A 9 7.20 5.25 -9.59
C VAL A 9 8.53 5.79 -9.06
N TYR A 10 8.56 6.44 -7.88
CA TYR A 10 9.78 7.02 -7.30
C TYR A 10 10.67 6.03 -6.54
N HIS A 11 10.12 4.94 -6.00
CA HIS A 11 10.88 4.07 -5.09
C HIS A 11 10.93 2.60 -5.50
N GLY A 12 10.11 2.16 -6.46
CA GLY A 12 10.08 0.77 -6.93
C GLY A 12 10.93 0.48 -8.19
N ILE A 13 11.23 1.50 -9.00
CA ILE A 13 11.80 1.32 -10.34
C ILE A 13 13.22 1.91 -10.50
N GLU A 14 13.66 2.80 -9.60
CA GLU A 14 14.88 3.60 -9.85
C GLU A 14 16.23 3.11 -9.26
N PRO A 15 16.36 2.14 -8.32
CA PRO A 15 17.69 1.69 -7.89
C PRO A 15 18.14 0.33 -8.45
N GLN A 16 17.32 -0.37 -9.26
CA GLN A 16 17.82 -1.51 -10.04
C GLN A 16 18.07 -1.05 -11.47
N SER A 17 19.26 -1.31 -12.00
CA SER A 17 19.49 -1.32 -13.44
C SER A 17 18.58 -2.39 -14.06
N GLY A 18 17.35 -2.04 -14.41
CA GLY A 18 16.34 -2.97 -14.95
C GLY A 18 14.90 -2.51 -14.76
N VAL A 19 13.97 -3.18 -15.45
CA VAL A 19 12.52 -2.92 -15.34
C VAL A 19 11.99 -3.51 -14.03
N GLY A 20 11.60 -2.66 -13.08
CA GLY A 20 10.84 -3.06 -11.90
C GLY A 20 9.35 -3.24 -12.22
N VAL A 21 8.76 -4.39 -11.88
CA VAL A 21 7.33 -4.65 -12.12
C VAL A 21 6.53 -4.42 -10.84
N LEU A 22 5.68 -3.39 -10.82
CA LEU A 22 4.62 -3.26 -9.81
C LEU A 22 3.42 -4.10 -10.23
N SER A 23 3.03 -5.06 -9.38
CA SER A 23 1.77 -5.79 -9.51
C SER A 23 0.73 -5.23 -8.55
N ILE A 24 -0.49 -5.00 -9.05
CA ILE A 24 -1.65 -4.59 -8.26
C ILE A 24 -2.75 -5.64 -8.44
N LEU A 25 -3.19 -6.24 -7.34
CA LEU A 25 -4.33 -7.15 -7.30
C LEU A 25 -5.42 -6.55 -6.43
N ILE A 26 -6.62 -6.42 -6.98
CA ILE A 26 -7.80 -5.90 -6.27
C ILE A 26 -8.85 -7.00 -6.22
N LYS A 27 -9.32 -7.34 -5.03
CA LYS A 27 -10.37 -8.33 -4.79
C LYS A 27 -11.44 -7.76 -3.86
N ALA A 28 -12.69 -7.82 -4.31
CA ALA A 28 -13.84 -7.56 -3.46
C ALA A 28 -14.34 -8.87 -2.85
N SER A 29 -14.65 -8.85 -1.55
CA SER A 29 -15.31 -9.96 -0.86
C SER A 29 -16.38 -9.39 0.07
N GLY A 30 -17.65 -9.60 -0.27
CA GLY A 30 -18.77 -8.99 0.44
C GLY A 30 -18.68 -7.45 0.41
N LYS A 31 -18.63 -6.83 1.60
CA LYS A 31 -18.49 -5.38 1.76
C LYS A 31 -17.03 -4.90 1.89
N GLN A 32 -16.06 -5.79 1.74
CA GLN A 32 -14.64 -5.50 1.95
C GLN A 32 -13.87 -5.54 0.63
N LEU A 33 -12.97 -4.59 0.45
CA LEU A 33 -12.01 -4.47 -0.64
C LEU A 33 -10.62 -4.83 -0.11
N ASN A 34 -9.95 -5.75 -0.79
CA ASN A 34 -8.58 -6.14 -0.50
C ASN A 34 -7.70 -5.76 -1.69
N ILE A 35 -6.67 -4.95 -1.45
CA ILE A 35 -5.70 -4.51 -2.44
C ILE A 35 -4.33 -5.05 -2.03
N THR A 36 -3.73 -5.86 -2.89
CA THR A 36 -2.35 -6.34 -2.72
C THR A 36 -1.47 -5.67 -3.76
N LEU A 37 -0.42 -5.00 -3.30
CA LEU A 37 0.64 -4.40 -4.11
C LEU A 37 1.90 -5.23 -3.93
N THR A 38 2.64 -5.46 -5.00
CA THR A 38 3.88 -6.20 -4.96
C THR A 38 4.90 -5.56 -5.88
N ASN A 39 6.09 -5.24 -5.34
CA ASN A 39 7.23 -4.78 -6.11
C ASN A 39 8.50 -5.56 -5.71
N PRO A 40 9.51 -5.68 -6.58
CA PRO A 40 10.79 -6.24 -6.22
C PRO A 40 11.40 -5.52 -5.01
N TYR A 41 12.11 -6.27 -4.16
CA TYR A 41 12.82 -5.76 -3.00
C TYR A 41 14.25 -6.30 -2.99
N SER A 42 15.22 -5.40 -2.81
CA SER A 42 16.63 -5.75 -2.58
C SER A 42 17.05 -5.24 -1.21
N SER A 43 17.71 -6.09 -0.41
CA SER A 43 18.26 -5.68 0.90
C SER A 43 19.36 -4.62 0.80
N GLN A 44 19.94 -4.43 -0.40
CA GLN A 44 20.90 -3.37 -0.70
C GLN A 44 20.21 -2.03 -1.04
N SER A 45 18.88 -2.00 -1.14
CA SER A 45 18.15 -0.76 -1.40
C SER A 45 18.21 0.17 -0.18
N THR A 46 18.76 1.37 -0.36
CA THR A 46 18.89 2.40 0.69
C THR A 46 17.55 3.08 1.03
N HIS A 47 16.47 2.73 0.31
CA HIS A 47 15.16 3.41 0.37
C HIS A 47 14.20 2.87 1.46
N VAL A 48 14.65 1.96 2.33
CA VAL A 48 13.83 1.41 3.43
C VAL A 48 13.20 2.50 4.30
N SER A 49 13.90 3.63 4.50
CA SER A 49 13.37 4.75 5.28
C SER A 49 12.21 5.48 4.60
N GLY A 50 12.27 5.69 3.28
CA GLY A 50 11.21 6.32 2.49
C GLY A 50 9.93 5.48 2.47
N ASN A 51 10.08 4.16 2.29
CA ASN A 51 8.94 3.23 2.34
C ASN A 51 8.22 3.28 3.69
N ARG A 52 8.94 3.36 4.81
CA ARG A 52 8.31 3.45 6.14
C ARG A 52 7.47 4.71 6.31
N MET A 53 7.97 5.87 5.89
CA MET A 53 7.22 7.13 5.96
C MET A 53 5.97 7.09 5.07
N ALA A 54 6.11 6.59 3.85
CA ALA A 54 4.98 6.51 2.92
C ALA A 54 3.88 5.56 3.41
N ILE A 55 4.26 4.43 4.01
CA ILE A 55 3.31 3.49 4.63
C ILE A 55 2.59 4.12 5.82
N ALA A 56 3.32 4.85 6.68
CA ALA A 56 2.71 5.58 7.79
C ALA A 56 1.67 6.60 7.28
N ASN A 57 2.01 7.37 6.24
CA ASN A 57 1.10 8.35 5.64
C ASN A 57 -0.15 7.70 5.02
N ILE A 58 -0.01 6.53 4.38
CA ILE A 58 -1.16 5.81 3.83
C ILE A 58 -2.03 5.27 4.97
N LYS A 59 -1.43 4.70 6.02
CA LYS A 59 -2.15 4.20 7.19
C LYS A 59 -2.94 5.31 7.87
N GLU A 60 -2.34 6.47 8.10
CA GLU A 60 -3.03 7.63 8.66
C GLU A 60 -4.21 8.08 7.80
N ARG A 61 -4.04 8.16 6.48
CA ARG A 61 -5.15 8.52 5.57
C ARG A 61 -6.26 7.49 5.56
N LEU A 62 -5.93 6.20 5.61
CA LEU A 62 -6.93 5.13 5.72
C LEU A 62 -7.72 5.28 7.03
N GLN A 63 -7.05 5.56 8.14
CA GLN A 63 -7.69 5.81 9.43
C GLN A 63 -8.59 7.05 9.40
N LEU A 64 -8.14 8.17 8.82
CA LEU A 64 -8.96 9.38 8.66
C LEU A 64 -10.22 9.15 7.81
N HIS A 65 -10.21 8.14 6.94
CA HIS A 65 -11.30 7.92 6.01
C HIS A 65 -12.25 6.80 6.45
N PHE A 66 -11.73 5.75 7.07
CA PHE A 66 -12.46 4.52 7.36
C PHE A 66 -12.31 4.09 8.82
N ASP A 67 -11.82 4.98 9.68
CA ASP A 67 -11.57 4.76 11.11
C ASP A 67 -10.81 3.44 11.35
N ALA A 68 -11.37 2.55 12.18
CA ALA A 68 -10.79 1.24 12.50
C ALA A 68 -11.13 0.15 11.47
N GLU A 69 -11.95 0.45 10.45
CA GLU A 69 -12.42 -0.53 9.47
C GLU A 69 -11.46 -0.73 8.30
N ALA A 70 -10.44 0.13 8.16
CA ALA A 70 -9.37 -0.04 7.19
C ALA A 70 -8.03 -0.34 7.85
N GLY A 71 -7.23 -1.13 7.16
CA GLY A 71 -5.95 -1.60 7.62
C GLY A 71 -4.95 -1.67 6.48
N LEU A 72 -3.68 -1.55 6.86
CA LEU A 72 -2.57 -1.72 5.95
C LEU A 72 -1.47 -2.50 6.66
N ARG A 73 -0.91 -3.49 5.96
CA ARG A 73 0.27 -4.25 6.38
C ARG A 73 1.27 -4.28 5.24
N ALA A 74 2.54 -4.20 5.58
CA ALA A 74 3.64 -4.35 4.63
C ALA A 74 4.58 -5.43 5.13
N ASP A 75 5.10 -6.23 4.20
CA ASP A 75 6.00 -7.33 4.48
C ASP A 75 7.04 -7.47 3.35
N VAL A 76 8.13 -8.16 3.64
CA VAL A 76 9.15 -8.55 2.66
C VAL A 76 9.19 -10.07 2.62
N LYS A 77 8.94 -10.65 1.45
CA LYS A 77 8.99 -12.10 1.24
C LYS A 77 9.53 -12.41 -0.15
N ASP A 78 10.44 -13.38 -0.26
CA ASP A 78 10.95 -13.88 -1.54
C ASP A 78 11.42 -12.75 -2.48
N ASP A 79 12.24 -11.83 -1.97
CA ASP A 79 12.75 -10.64 -2.68
C ASP A 79 11.65 -9.72 -3.24
N ARG A 80 10.49 -9.71 -2.58
CA ARG A 80 9.35 -8.86 -2.92
C ARG A 80 8.88 -8.10 -1.70
N TYR A 81 8.63 -6.82 -1.89
CA TYR A 81 7.90 -5.99 -0.95
C TYR A 81 6.41 -6.11 -1.27
N ILE A 82 5.63 -6.51 -0.27
CA ILE A 82 4.21 -6.80 -0.41
C ILE A 82 3.45 -5.88 0.53
N VAL A 83 2.51 -5.10 -0.01
CA VAL A 83 1.60 -4.27 0.78
C VAL A 83 0.19 -4.80 0.62
N ASN A 84 -0.48 -5.10 1.72
CA ASN A 84 -1.87 -5.50 1.75
C ASN A 84 -2.69 -4.39 2.42
N ILE A 85 -3.72 -3.93 1.73
CA ILE A 85 -4.69 -2.95 2.21
C ILE A 85 -6.05 -3.63 2.26
N ASN A 86 -6.74 -3.50 3.38
CA ASN A 86 -8.15 -3.83 3.48
C ASN A 86 -8.95 -2.58 3.85
N MET A 87 -10.15 -2.46 3.29
CA MET A 87 -11.05 -1.33 3.55
C MET A 87 -12.47 -1.69 3.13
N PRO A 88 -13.50 -1.08 3.71
CA PRO A 88 -14.86 -1.26 3.23
C PRO A 88 -15.04 -0.61 1.84
N ILE A 89 -15.90 -1.21 1.01
CA ILE A 89 -16.22 -0.73 -0.36
C ILE A 89 -17.01 0.58 -0.32
N THR A 90 -17.77 0.80 0.76
CA THR A 90 -18.52 2.02 1.02
C THR A 90 -18.14 2.53 2.41
N LYS A 91 -17.85 3.82 2.58
CA LYS A 91 -17.87 4.41 3.92
C LYS A 91 -19.29 4.26 4.46
N ASP A 92 -19.45 3.64 5.63
CA ASP A 92 -20.71 3.78 6.32
C ASP A 92 -20.79 5.25 6.77
N ASN A 93 -21.72 6.01 6.18
CA ASN A 93 -21.93 7.42 6.55
C ASN A 93 -22.66 7.47 7.90
N ALA A 94 -22.00 7.01 8.96
CA ALA A 94 -22.49 7.11 10.33
C ALA A 94 -22.18 8.47 11.00
N HIS A 95 -21.89 9.51 10.20
CA HIS A 95 -21.91 10.90 10.65
C HIS A 95 -23.13 11.61 10.05
N LYS A 96 -24.31 11.31 10.60
CA LYS A 96 -25.43 12.25 10.66
C LYS A 96 -25.71 12.51 12.13
N LEU A 97 -25.23 13.65 12.62
CA LEU A 97 -25.79 14.36 13.76
C LEU A 97 -26.17 15.76 13.27
#